data_AF-A0A7C1MLV9-F1
#
_entry.id   AF-A0A7C1MLV9-F1
#
_cell.length_a   1.000
_cell.length_b   1.000
_cell.length_c   1.000
_cell.angle_alpha   90.00
_cell.angle_beta   90.00
_cell.angle_gamma   90.00
#
_symmetry.space_group_name_H-M   'P 1'
#
loop_
_entity.id
_entity.type
_entity.pdbx_description
1 polymer ?
#
loop_
_entity_poly.entity_id
_entity_poly.type
_entity_poly.pdbx_seq_one_letter_code
_entity_poly.pdbx_strand_id
1 'polypeptide(L)' 'MADESPAEDLDIIMPEEAVTRDFQKLFDEKDADLVTELAKKYNVSETVMTLRLIDLSLV' A
#
# COMPACT_ATOMS: atom_id res chain seq x y z
N MET A 1 21.38 4.02 -21.22
CA MET A 1 20.58 2.97 -20.55
C MET A 1 19.47 3.70 -19.84
N ALA A 2 18.23 3.27 -20.04
CA ALA A 2 17.06 4.02 -19.61
C ALA A 2 17.09 4.19 -18.09
N ASP A 3 16.86 5.43 -17.67
CA ASP A 3 16.68 5.90 -16.31
C ASP A 3 15.23 5.51 -15.93
N GLU A 4 15.02 4.24 -15.60
CA GLU A 4 13.70 3.73 -15.23
C GLU A 4 13.47 4.06 -13.76
N SER A 5 12.51 4.95 -13.57
CA SER A 5 12.20 5.58 -12.30
C SER A 5 11.66 4.56 -11.29
N PRO A 6 11.99 4.67 -9.98
CA PRO A 6 11.57 3.71 -8.95
C PRO A 6 10.05 3.57 -8.72
N ALA A 7 9.24 4.29 -9.50
CA ALA A 7 7.78 4.26 -9.43
C ALA A 7 7.18 3.02 -10.11
N GLU A 8 7.81 2.46 -11.15
CA GLU A 8 7.27 1.29 -11.87
C GLU A 8 7.27 0.02 -10.99
N ASP A 9 8.17 -0.08 -10.01
CA ASP A 9 8.21 -1.19 -9.07
C ASP A 9 7.06 -1.17 -8.06
N LEU A 10 6.52 0.00 -7.72
CA LEU A 10 5.50 0.13 -6.69
C LEU A 10 4.12 -0.33 -7.18
N ASP A 11 3.77 -0.12 -8.44
CA ASP A 11 2.52 -0.68 -9.01
C ASP A 11 2.59 -2.21 -9.16
N ILE A 12 3.80 -2.77 -9.31
CA ILE A 12 4.02 -4.22 -9.34
C ILE A 12 3.92 -4.82 -7.93
N ILE A 13 4.53 -4.17 -6.94
CA ILE A 13 4.56 -4.64 -5.55
C ILE A 13 3.23 -4.35 -4.85
N MET A 14 2.66 -3.16 -5.03
CA MET A 14 1.42 -2.66 -4.42
C MET A 14 0.38 -2.22 -5.47
N PRO A 15 -0.25 -3.16 -6.20
CA PRO A 15 -1.30 -2.85 -7.15
C PRO A 15 -2.50 -2.21 -6.45
N GLU A 16 -3.07 -1.16 -7.04
CA GLU A 16 -4.21 -0.42 -6.50
C GLU A 16 -5.37 -1.34 -6.07
N GLU A 17 -5.82 -2.25 -6.94
CA GLU A 17 -6.93 -3.16 -6.64
C GLU A 17 -6.62 -4.07 -5.44
N ALA A 18 -5.36 -4.51 -5.30
CA ALA A 18 -4.93 -5.37 -4.22
C ALA A 18 -4.88 -4.62 -2.89
N VAL A 19 -4.26 -3.42 -2.89
CA VAL A 19 -4.12 -2.56 -1.71
C VAL A 19 -5.50 -2.13 -1.22
N THR A 20 -6.39 -1.70 -2.12
CA THR A 20 -7.74 -1.26 -1.78
C THR A 20 -8.57 -2.39 -1.15
N ARG A 21 -8.51 -3.59 -1.73
CA ARG A 21 -9.21 -4.75 -1.18
C ARG A 21 -8.69 -5.16 0.20
N ASP A 22 -7.37 -5.14 0.37
CA ASP A 22 -6.75 -5.51 1.64
C ASP A 22 -7.03 -4.47 2.73
N PHE A 23 -6.99 -3.19 2.38
CA PHE A 23 -7.38 -2.08 3.25
C PHE A 23 -8.84 -2.23 3.69
N GLN A 24 -9.77 -2.44 2.75
CA GLN A 24 -11.20 -2.59 3.09
C GLN A 24 -11.43 -3.77 4.03
N LYS A 25 -10.75 -4.89 3.79
CA LYS A 25 -10.88 -6.07 4.66
C LYS A 25 -10.46 -5.77 6.10
N LEU A 26 -9.28 -5.17 6.29
CA LEU A 26 -8.76 -4.82 7.61
C LEU A 26 -9.59 -3.69 8.27
N PHE A 27 -10.16 -2.78 7.46
CA PHE A 27 -11.08 -1.74 7.92
C PHE A 27 -12.40 -2.34 8.42
N ASP A 28 -12.97 -3.31 7.71
CA ASP A 28 -14.18 -4.03 8.12
C ASP A 28 -13.95 -4.85 9.39
N GLU A 29 -12.73 -5.38 9.56
CA GLU A 29 -12.28 -6.07 10.78
C GLU A 29 -12.04 -5.09 11.96
N LYS A 30 -12.12 -3.78 11.72
CA LYS A 30 -11.85 -2.69 12.69
C LYS A 30 -10.46 -2.80 13.30
N ASP A 31 -9.47 -3.19 12.50
CA ASP A 31 -8.08 -3.22 12.92
C ASP A 31 -7.56 -1.78 13.11
N ALA A 32 -6.98 -1.50 14.27
CA ALA A 32 -6.43 -0.20 14.60
C ALA A 32 -5.07 0.06 13.92
N ASP A 33 -4.36 -0.98 13.50
CA ASP A 33 -3.00 -0.94 12.94
C ASP A 33 -2.95 -1.33 11.45
N LEU A 34 -4.01 -0.96 10.71
CA LEU A 34 -4.18 -1.13 9.26
C LEU A 34 -2.91 -0.86 8.44
N VAL A 35 -2.26 0.28 8.67
CA VAL A 35 -1.07 0.70 7.92
C VAL A 35 0.10 -0.25 8.17
N THR A 36 0.28 -0.66 9.43
CA THR A 36 1.35 -1.57 9.86
C THR A 36 1.17 -2.96 9.25
N GLU A 37 -0.05 -3.50 9.26
CA GLU A 37 -0.35 -4.81 8.70
C GLU A 37 -0.21 -4.83 7.17
N LEU A 38 -0.64 -3.77 6.49
CA LEU A 38 -0.42 -3.62 5.05
C LEU A 38 1.07 -3.49 4.73
N ALA A 39 1.82 -2.66 5.46
CA ALA A 39 3.25 -2.47 5.24
C ALA A 39 4.03 -3.79 5.37
N LYS A 40 3.71 -4.60 6.38
CA LYS A 40 4.26 -5.96 6.53
C LYS A 40 3.89 -6.86 5.37
N LYS A 41 2.62 -6.86 4.94
CA LYS A 41 2.13 -7.72 3.85
C LYS A 41 2.85 -7.44 2.54
N TYR A 42 3.07 -6.17 2.23
CA TYR A 42 3.70 -5.71 0.98
C TYR A 42 5.24 -5.59 1.10
N ASN A 43 5.81 -5.91 2.27
CA ASN A 43 7.24 -5.82 2.55
C ASN A 43 7.83 -4.43 2.24
N VAL A 44 7.12 -3.38 2.67
CA VAL A 44 7.52 -1.98 2.53
C VAL A 44 7.54 -1.28 3.89
N SER A 45 8.12 -0.09 3.95
CA SER A 45 8.02 0.72 5.17
C SER A 45 6.61 1.30 5.35
N GLU A 46 6.22 1.57 6.60
CA GLU A 46 4.94 2.21 6.91
C GLU A 46 4.80 3.57 6.22
N THR A 47 5.89 4.32 6.06
CA THR A 47 5.89 5.59 5.31
C THR A 47 5.50 5.39 3.85
N VAL A 48 6.07 4.37 3.18
CA VAL A 48 5.74 4.06 1.78
C VAL A 48 4.29 3.58 1.66
N MET A 49 3.82 2.74 2.59
CA MET A 49 2.43 2.31 2.63
C MET A 49 1.47 3.50 2.85
N THR A 50 1.79 4.40 3.79
CA THR A 50 0.97 5.59 4.07
C THR A 50 0.87 6.49 2.83
N LEU A 51 1.98 6.75 2.14
CA LEU A 51 1.97 7.52 0.90
C LEU A 51 1.09 6.87 -0.17
N ARG A 52 1.14 5.53 -0.30
CA ARG A 52 0.30 4.79 -1.23
C ARG A 52 -1.18 4.86 -0.86
N LEU A 53 -1.53 4.78 0.42
CA LEU A 53 -2.92 4.90 0.87
C LEU A 53 -3.48 6.31 0.63
N ILE A 54 -2.65 7.36 0.80
CA ILE A 54 -3.02 8.75 0.46
C ILE A 54 -3.24 8.90 -1.05
N ASP A 55 -2.32 8.36 -1.86
CA ASP A 55 -2.42 8.35 -3.33
C ASP A 55 -3.73 7.69 -3.81
N LEU A 56 -4.14 6.61 -3.14
CA LEU A 56 -5.40 5.90 -3.38
C LEU A 56 -6.63 6.52 -2.70
N SER A 57 -6.48 7.64 -1.97
CA SER A 57 -7.57 8.31 -1.22
C SER A 57 -8.30 7.41 -0.21
N LEU A 58 -7.59 6.49 0.44
CA LEU A 58 -8.14 5.55 1.41
C LEU A 58 -8.03 6.04 2.87
N VAL A 59 -7.25 7.10 3.13
CA VAL A 59 -6.99 7.68 4.47
C VAL A 59 -7.07 9.21 4.46
#